data_AF-A0A2N6G397-F1
#
_entry.id   AF-A0A2N6G397-F1
#
_cell.length_a   1.000
_cell.length_b   1.000
_cell.length_c   1.000
_cell.angle_alpha   90.00
_cell.angle_beta   90.00
_cell.angle_gamma   90.00
#
_symmetry.space_group_name_H-M   'P 1'
#
loop_
_entity.id
_entity.type
_entity.pdbx_description
1 polymer ?
#
loop_
_entity_poly.entity_id
_entity_poly.type
_entity_poly.pdbx_seq_one_letter_code
_entity_poly.pdbx_strand_id
1 'polypeptide(L)'
;MFKNKIIEYYKLLKAKKIDKYLILIGILGVIIGLSFDVPIINQIFVWPILLGVCIKLYDFTERIENNIVPYDFNKLLPPPKKKSGKD
;
A
#
# COMPACT_ATOMS: atom_id res chain seq x y z
N MET A 1 -16.81 9.72 8.22
CA MET A 1 -17.41 8.40 7.92
C MET A 1 -16.78 7.72 6.69
N PHE A 2 -16.66 8.40 5.54
CA PHE A 2 -16.05 7.84 4.31
C PHE A 2 -14.56 7.48 4.44
N LYS A 3 -13.75 8.34 5.08
CA LYS A 3 -12.30 8.10 5.26
C LYS A 3 -11.99 6.76 5.95
N ASN A 4 -12.75 6.42 6.99
CA ASN A 4 -12.54 5.19 7.74
C ASN A 4 -12.85 3.95 6.88
N LYS A 5 -13.92 4.00 6.07
CA LYS A 5 -14.23 2.94 5.11
C LYS A 5 -13.13 2.76 4.06
N ILE A 6 -12.57 3.85 3.55
CA ILE A 6 -11.47 3.81 2.55
C ILE A 6 -10.23 3.13 3.16
N ILE A 7 -9.88 3.48 4.40
CA ILE A 7 -8.76 2.85 5.12
C ILE A 7 -9.02 1.35 5.33
N GLU A 8 -10.25 0.98 5.67
CA GLU A 8 -10.62 -0.42 5.89
C GLU A 8 -10.56 -1.24 4.59
N TYR A 9 -11.06 -0.70 3.48
CA TYR A 9 -10.91 -1.32 2.17
C TYR A 9 -9.44 -1.45 1.76
N TYR A 10 -8.62 -0.44 2.03
CA TYR A 10 -7.19 -0.51 1.77
C TYR A 10 -6.52 -1.63 2.59
N LYS A 11 -6.85 -1.77 3.88
CA LYS A 11 -6.38 -2.89 4.73
C LYS A 11 -6.80 -4.25 4.18
N LEU A 12 -8.03 -4.38 3.68
CA LEU A 12 -8.54 -5.61 3.07
C LEU A 12 -7.82 -5.93 1.75
N LEU A 13 -7.56 -4.93 0.92
CA LEU A 13 -6.78 -5.07 -0.32
C LEU A 13 -5.36 -5.58 -0.04
N LYS A 14 -4.72 -5.00 0.98
CA LYS A 14 -3.39 -5.39 1.48
C LYS A 14 -3.37 -6.82 2.03
N ALA A 15 -4.36 -7.18 2.85
CA ALA A 15 -4.47 -8.53 3.43
C ALA A 15 -4.62 -9.61 2.35
N LYS A 16 -5.38 -9.32 1.29
CA LYS A 16 -5.61 -10.25 0.17
C LYS A 16 -4.48 -10.27 -0.88
N LYS A 17 -3.42 -9.47 -0.71
CA LYS A 17 -2.28 -9.36 -1.65
C LYS A 17 -2.72 -9.11 -3.08
N ILE A 18 -3.73 -8.26 -3.26
CA ILE A 18 -4.33 -7.98 -4.56
C ILE A 18 -3.33 -7.32 -5.52
N ASP A 19 -2.34 -6.60 -5.00
CA ASP A 19 -1.18 -6.07 -5.73
C ASP A 19 -0.44 -7.17 -6.51
N LYS A 20 -0.17 -8.30 -5.87
CA LYS A 20 0.57 -9.42 -6.49
C LYS A 20 -0.24 -10.06 -7.62
N TYR A 21 -1.55 -10.23 -7.42
CA TYR A 21 -2.43 -10.80 -8.44
C TYR A 21 -2.62 -9.84 -9.63
N LEU A 22 -2.77 -8.54 -9.38
CA LEU A 22 -2.83 -7.50 -10.42
C LEU A 22 -1.59 -7.50 -11.31
N ILE A 23 -0.40 -7.52 -10.70
CA ILE A 23 0.87 -7.57 -11.42
C ILE A 23 0.97 -8.87 -12.22
N LEU A 24 0.60 -10.01 -11.63
CA LEU A 24 0.71 -11.31 -12.28
C LEU A 24 -0.23 -11.44 -13.48
N ILE A 25 -1.49 -11.02 -13.35
CA ILE A 25 -2.47 -11.01 -14.45
C ILE A 25 -2.02 -10.05 -15.55
N GLY A 26 -1.51 -8.88 -15.17
CA GLY A 26 -0.96 -7.91 -16.11
C GLY A 26 0.20 -8.49 -16.93
N ILE A 27 1.18 -9.11 -16.27
CA ILE A 27 2.31 -9.77 -16.95
C ILE A 27 1.81 -10.88 -17.87
N LEU A 28 0.88 -11.71 -17.40
CA LEU A 28 0.31 -12.81 -18.21
C LEU A 28 -0.34 -12.26 -19.49
N GLY A 29 -1.11 -11.19 -19.37
CA GLY A 29 -1.78 -10.57 -20.50
C GLY A 29 -0.83 -9.88 -21.48
N VAL A 30 0.27 -9.30 -21.01
CA VAL A 30 1.33 -8.78 -21.89
C VAL A 30 2.03 -9.92 -22.65
N ILE A 31 2.30 -11.06 -22.00
CA ILE A 31 2.89 -12.23 -22.67
C ILE A 31 1.95 -12.75 -23.77
N ILE A 32 0.65 -12.81 -23.48
CA ILE A 32 -0.37 -13.20 -24.46
C ILE A 32 -0.42 -12.18 -25.61
N GLY A 33 -0.50 -10.88 -25.31
CA GLY A 33 -0.56 -9.84 -26.33
C GLY A 33 0.67 -9.80 -27.25
N LEU A 34 1.86 -10.10 -26.71
CA LEU A 34 3.07 -10.32 -27.50
C LEU A 34 3.00 -11.58 -28.35
N SER A 35 2.49 -12.70 -27.81
CA SER A 35 2.41 -13.98 -28.53
C SER A 35 1.44 -13.95 -29.72
N PHE A 36 0.38 -13.13 -29.65
CA PHE A 36 -0.63 -12.99 -30.70
C PHE A 36 -0.44 -11.73 -31.58
N ASP A 37 0.64 -10.96 -31.38
CA ASP A 37 0.92 -9.69 -32.08
C ASP A 37 -0.27 -8.71 -32.07
N VAL A 38 -1.03 -8.68 -30.97
CA VAL A 38 -2.18 -7.77 -30.81
C VAL A 38 -1.76 -6.57 -29.94
N PRO A 39 -1.41 -5.41 -30.52
CA PRO A 39 -0.89 -4.26 -29.78
C PRO A 39 -1.90 -3.68 -28.78
N ILE A 40 -3.20 -3.82 -29.05
CA ILE A 40 -4.29 -3.36 -28.17
C ILE A 40 -4.27 -4.12 -26.83
N ILE A 41 -3.97 -5.41 -26.86
CA ILE A 41 -3.90 -6.25 -25.66
C ILE A 41 -2.77 -5.75 -24.76
N ASN A 42 -1.58 -5.51 -25.33
CA ASN A 42 -0.45 -4.97 -24.57
C ASN A 42 -0.77 -3.62 -23.93
N GLN A 43 -1.43 -2.71 -24.63
CA GLN A 43 -1.83 -1.41 -24.07
C GLN A 43 -2.80 -1.54 -22.89
N ILE A 44 -3.74 -2.48 -22.95
CA ILE A 44 -4.71 -2.70 -21.87
C ILE A 44 -4.05 -3.35 -20.66
N PHE A 45 -3.21 -4.37 -20.87
CA PHE A 45 -2.63 -5.15 -19.77
C PHE A 45 -1.47 -4.47 -19.03
N VAL A 46 -0.93 -3.36 -19.55
CA VAL A 46 0.00 -2.49 -18.81
C VAL A 46 -0.68 -1.79 -17.63
N TRP A 47 -1.97 -1.47 -17.72
CA TRP A 47 -2.70 -0.77 -16.66
C TRP A 47 -2.80 -1.57 -15.34
N PRO A 48 -3.18 -2.87 -15.35
CA PRO A 48 -3.10 -3.73 -14.18
C PRO A 48 -1.70 -3.78 -13.53
N ILE A 49 -0.64 -3.81 -14.34
CA ILE A 49 0.74 -3.80 -13.84
C ILE A 49 1.03 -2.48 -13.14
N LEU A 50 0.70 -1.36 -13.78
CA LEU A 50 0.90 -0.02 -13.23
C LEU A 50 0.16 0.15 -11.89
N LEU A 51 -1.11 -0.23 -11.84
CA LEU A 51 -1.92 -0.17 -10.61
C LEU A 51 -1.34 -1.03 -9.49
N GLY A 52 -0.95 -2.27 -9.81
CA GLY A 52 -0.33 -3.17 -8.83
C GLY A 52 0.99 -2.63 -8.30
N VAL A 53 1.83 -2.06 -9.16
CA VAL A 53 3.10 -1.42 -8.77
C VAL A 53 2.87 -0.18 -7.90
N CYS A 54 1.89 0.66 -8.23
CA CYS A 54 1.53 1.83 -7.40
C CYS A 54 1.11 1.43 -5.98
N ILE A 55 0.27 0.39 -5.84
CA ILE A 55 -0.14 -0.12 -4.53
C ILE A 55 1.08 -0.62 -3.75
N LYS A 56 1.98 -1.35 -4.42
CA LYS A 56 3.19 -1.91 -3.81
C LYS A 56 4.19 -0.82 -3.39
N LEU A 57 4.31 0.25 -4.16
CA LEU A 57 5.11 1.43 -3.83
C LEU A 57 4.53 2.15 -2.62
N TYR A 58 3.21 2.32 -2.56
CA TYR A 58 2.57 2.91 -1.39
C TYR A 58 2.80 2.05 -0.12
N ASP A 59 2.65 0.73 -0.23
CA ASP A 59 2.97 -0.21 0.86
C ASP A 59 4.42 -0.11 1.32
N PHE A 60 5.34 0.11 0.38
CA PHE A 60 6.76 0.32 0.66
C PHE A 60 6.98 1.64 1.40
N THR A 61 6.37 2.73 0.95
CA THR A 61 6.42 4.04 1.63
C THR A 61 5.85 3.95 3.04
N GLU A 62 4.70 3.28 3.24
CA GLU A 62 4.11 3.10 4.58
C GLU A 62 5.03 2.28 5.50
N ARG A 63 5.67 1.22 4.98
CA ARG A 63 6.68 0.45 5.73
C ARG A 63 7.90 1.29 6.08
N ILE A 64 8.35 2.13 5.14
CA ILE A 64 9.47 3.05 5.35
C ILE A 64 9.09 4.06 6.42
N GLU A 65 7.93 4.70 6.35
CA GLU A 65 7.49 5.70 7.32
C GLU A 65 7.42 5.10 8.74
N ASN A 66 6.85 3.90 8.88
CA ASN A 66 6.81 3.18 10.16
C ASN A 66 8.20 2.74 10.66
N ASN A 67 9.17 2.50 9.77
CA ASN A 67 10.53 2.11 10.14
C ASN A 67 11.48 3.31 10.34
N ILE A 68 11.25 4.43 9.65
CA ILE A 68 12.02 5.68 9.74
C ILE A 68 11.56 6.55 10.90
N VAL A 69 10.34 6.37 11.40
CA VAL A 69 9.90 6.92 12.69
C VAL A 69 10.06 5.86 13.80
N PRO A 70 11.28 5.56 14.31
CA PRO A 70 11.44 4.76 15.51
C PRO A 70 11.12 5.56 16.79
N TYR A 71 10.82 6.86 16.66
CA TYR A 71 10.66 7.73 17.81
C TYR A 71 9.21 7.82 18.26
N ASP A 72 8.90 6.97 19.23
CA ASP A 72 7.92 7.31 20.24
C ASP A 72 8.42 8.57 20.97
N PHE A 73 8.00 9.74 20.51
CA PHE A 73 8.33 11.01 21.16
C PHE A 73 7.92 11.00 22.65
N ASN A 74 6.98 10.13 23.06
CA ASN A 74 6.62 9.95 24.46
C ASN A 74 7.70 9.22 25.29
N LYS A 75 8.65 8.52 24.65
CA LYS A 75 9.87 8.01 25.31
C LYS A 75 10.99 9.04 25.38
N LEU A 76 11.02 9.99 24.45
CA LEU A 76 11.98 11.10 24.44
C LEU A 76 11.59 12.21 25.41
N LEU A 77 10.29 12.44 25.54
CA LEU A 77 9.76 13.43 26.45
C LEU A 77 9.61 12.79 27.83
N PRO A 78 10.13 13.42 28.91
CA PRO A 78 9.88 12.93 30.25
C PRO A 78 8.35 12.85 30.46
N PRO A 79 7.87 11.81 31.14
CA PRO A 79 6.43 11.64 31.37
C PRO A 79 5.88 12.93 32.01
N PRO A 80 4.70 13.41 31.57
CA PRO A 80 4.12 14.62 32.11
C PRO A 80 4.06 14.49 33.64
N LYS A 81 4.61 15.48 34.35
CA LYS A 81 4.58 15.50 35.81
C LYS A 81 3.13 15.31 36.23
N LYS A 82 2.82 14.16 36.84
CA LYS A 82 1.53 13.96 37.50
C LYS A 82 1.41 15.11 38.48
N LYS A 83 0.49 16.05 38.26
CA LYS A 83 0.09 16.98 39.31
C LYS A 83 -0.32 16.08 40.46
N SER A 84 0.45 16.07 41.53
CA SER A 84 -0.01 15.60 42.82
C SER A 84 -1.12 16.55 43.23
N GLY A 85 -2.34 16.29 42.77
CA GLY A 85 -3.54 16.77 43.42
C GLY A 85 -3.63 16.06 44.76
N LYS A 86 -2.85 16.54 45.73
CA LYS A 86 -3.41 16.77 47.05
C LYS A 86 -4.16 18.08 46.90
N ASP A 87 -5.48 17.97 46.98
CA ASP A 87 -6.41 18.83 47.71
C ASP A 87 -7.82 18.60 47.18
#